data_AF-A0A3M2EE91-F1
#
_entry.id   AF-A0A3M2EE91-F1
#
_cell.length_a   1.000
_cell.length_b   1.000
_cell.length_c   1.000
_cell.angle_alpha   90.00
_cell.angle_beta   90.00
_cell.angle_gamma   90.00
#
_symmetry.space_group_name_H-M   'P 1'
#
loop_
_entity.id
_entity.type
_entity.pdbx_description
1 polymer ?
#
loop_
_entity_poly.entity_id
_entity_poly.type
_entity_poly.pdbx_seq_one_letter_code
_entity_poly.pdbx_strand_id
1 'polypeptide(L)'
;MIVGLFVLAGIAAVAALAVQLGKVGGFGEGGYTLTATFSDAGGVREGSDVMLAGVVIGRVQKVELVDSDKARLVLQIHEGVRLTTDAVASIRTKGIIGERFVRISQGADEEYLQPGDEFDETESAINIEDLVSKYIFSGK
;
A
#
# COMPACT_ATOMS: atom_id res chain seq x y z
N MET A 1 3.25 -47.56 12.63
CA MET A 1 2.57 -46.64 13.56
C MET A 1 3.42 -45.39 13.82
N ILE A 2 4.60 -45.49 14.44
CA ILE A 2 5.47 -44.33 14.78
C ILE A 2 5.86 -43.49 13.54
N VAL A 3 6.22 -44.14 12.43
CA VAL A 3 6.61 -43.44 11.20
C VAL A 3 5.44 -42.63 10.60
N GLY A 4 4.21 -43.16 10.65
CA GLY A 4 3.02 -42.45 10.18
C GLY A 4 2.69 -41.22 11.03
N LEU A 5 2.87 -41.32 12.35
CA LEU A 5 2.70 -40.18 13.27
C LEU A 5 3.75 -39.09 13.02
N PHE A 6 5.00 -39.47 12.75
CA PHE A 6 6.07 -38.53 12.42
C PHE A 6 5.78 -37.77 11.12
N VAL A 7 5.31 -38.45 10.08
CA VAL A 7 4.93 -37.83 8.81
C VAL A 7 3.74 -36.88 9.00
N LEU A 8 2.71 -37.28 9.76
CA LEU A 8 1.56 -36.42 10.08
C LEU A 8 1.98 -35.16 10.84
N ALA A 9 2.86 -35.29 11.84
CA ALA A 9 3.40 -34.15 12.57
C ALA A 9 4.20 -33.21 11.66
N GLY A 10 4.99 -33.76 10.73
CA GLY A 10 5.72 -32.99 9.73
C GLY A 10 4.79 -32.20 8.80
N ILE A 11 3.74 -32.83 8.28
CA ILE A 11 2.74 -32.17 7.43
C ILE A 11 2.03 -31.06 8.22
N ALA A 12 1.65 -31.32 9.48
CA ALA A 12 1.02 -30.32 10.33
C ALA A 12 1.94 -29.12 10.59
N ALA A 13 3.24 -29.35 10.82
CA ALA A 13 4.21 -28.28 11.01
C ALA A 13 4.39 -27.43 9.75
N VAL A 14 4.49 -28.06 8.57
CA VAL A 14 4.60 -27.34 7.29
C VAL A 14 3.33 -26.55 7.00
N ALA A 15 2.14 -27.12 7.25
CA ALA A 15 0.88 -26.42 7.09
C ALA A 15 0.77 -25.22 8.04
N ALA A 16 1.19 -25.38 9.31
CA ALA A 16 1.21 -24.29 10.27
C ALA A 16 2.15 -23.15 9.83
N LEU A 17 3.35 -23.48 9.35
CA LEU A 17 4.29 -22.49 8.82
C LEU A 17 3.74 -21.79 7.57
N ALA A 18 3.11 -22.53 6.65
CA ALA A 18 2.49 -21.95 5.46
C ALA A 18 1.37 -20.95 5.81
N VAL A 19 0.52 -21.29 6.79
CA VAL A 19 -0.51 -20.37 7.32
C VAL A 19 0.13 -19.16 7.99
N GLN A 20 1.21 -19.35 8.76
CA GLN A 20 1.87 -18.26 9.48
C GLN A 20 2.60 -17.29 8.53
N LEU A 21 3.21 -17.80 7.45
CA LEU A 21 3.76 -16.98 6.37
C LEU A 21 2.66 -16.28 5.55
N GLY A 22 1.53 -16.95 5.30
CA GLY A 22 0.37 -16.35 4.64
C GLY A 22 -0.25 -15.20 5.43
N LYS A 23 -0.21 -15.26 6.77
CA LYS A 23 -0.68 -14.19 7.67
C LYS A 23 0.18 -12.92 7.63
N VAL A 24 1.38 -12.97 7.06
CA VAL A 24 2.22 -11.77 6.85
C VAL A 24 1.57 -10.79 5.86
N GLY A 25 0.45 -11.16 5.21
CA GLY A 25 -0.38 -10.32 4.35
C GLY A 25 -1.73 -9.85 4.92
N GLY A 26 -1.95 -9.86 6.25
CA GLY A 26 -3.08 -9.11 6.84
C GLY A 26 -4.45 -9.82 6.86
N PHE A 27 -4.48 -11.15 6.97
CA PHE A 27 -5.74 -11.87 7.26
C PHE A 27 -6.06 -11.80 8.76
N GLY A 28 -6.68 -10.70 9.22
CA GLY A 28 -7.39 -10.67 10.51
C GLY A 28 -7.09 -9.52 11.47
N GLU A 29 -6.29 -8.52 11.12
CA GLU A 29 -6.26 -7.27 11.90
C GLU A 29 -7.42 -6.38 11.43
N GLY A 30 -8.24 -5.93 12.38
CA GLY A 30 -9.33 -4.99 12.11
C GLY A 30 -8.82 -3.70 11.44
N GLY A 31 -9.72 -2.96 10.82
CA GLY A 31 -9.38 -1.77 10.08
C GLY A 31 -10.44 -1.39 9.06
N TYR A 32 -10.13 -0.41 8.22
CA TYR A 32 -11.02 0.06 7.16
C TYR A 32 -10.26 0.24 5.86
N THR A 33 -11.00 0.15 4.77
CA THR A 33 -10.45 0.32 3.42
C THR A 33 -10.67 1.75 2.95
N LEU A 34 -9.67 2.31 2.28
CA LEU A 34 -9.78 3.56 1.53
C LEU A 34 -9.29 3.31 0.11
N THR A 35 -9.72 4.16 -0.81
CA THR A 35 -9.34 4.09 -2.23
C THR A 35 -8.51 5.30 -2.60
N ALA A 36 -7.47 5.13 -3.42
CA ALA A 36 -6.73 6.25 -3.98
C ALA A 36 -6.43 5.98 -5.46
N THR A 37 -6.77 6.93 -6.32
CA THR A 37 -6.59 6.82 -7.76
C THR A 37 -5.43 7.70 -8.23
N PHE A 38 -4.45 7.11 -8.90
CA PHE A 38 -3.23 7.77 -9.38
C PHE A 38 -3.15 7.67 -10.90
N SER A 39 -2.46 8.62 -11.53
CA SER A 39 -2.13 8.52 -12.96
C SER A 39 -1.05 7.48 -13.23
N ASP A 40 -0.14 7.25 -12.28
CA ASP A 40 0.88 6.21 -12.35
C ASP A 40 1.17 5.64 -10.96
N ALA A 41 0.98 4.33 -10.81
CA ALA A 41 1.30 3.61 -9.57
C ALA A 41 2.82 3.42 -9.35
N GLY A 42 3.65 3.68 -10.36
CA GLY A 42 5.10 3.61 -10.30
C GLY A 42 5.66 2.22 -9.97
N GLY A 43 4.86 1.16 -9.99
CA GLY A 43 5.27 -0.18 -9.53
C GLY A 43 5.00 -0.45 -8.05
N VAL A 44 4.10 0.31 -7.41
CA VAL A 44 3.43 -0.14 -6.17
C VAL A 44 2.67 -1.44 -6.47
N ARG A 45 2.71 -2.39 -5.52
CA ARG A 45 2.11 -3.73 -5.66
C ARG A 45 1.30 -4.09 -4.43
N GLU A 46 0.51 -5.15 -4.54
CA GLU A 46 -0.16 -5.74 -3.38
C GLU A 46 0.86 -6.07 -2.28
N GLY A 47 0.51 -5.70 -1.04
CA GLY A 47 1.37 -5.80 0.13
C GLY A 47 2.38 -4.66 0.32
N SER A 48 2.46 -3.68 -0.59
CA SER A 48 3.25 -2.46 -0.36
C SER A 48 2.75 -1.72 0.90
N ASP A 49 3.67 -1.12 1.65
CA ASP A 49 3.33 -0.41 2.88
C ASP A 49 2.54 0.88 2.60
N VAL A 50 1.61 1.19 3.51
CA VAL A 50 0.99 2.51 3.66
C VAL A 50 1.53 3.14 4.93
N MET A 51 2.12 4.33 4.82
CA MET A 51 2.82 4.98 5.92
C MET A 51 2.30 6.38 6.20
N LEU A 52 2.23 6.75 7.48
CA LEU A 52 1.95 8.10 7.95
C LEU A 52 3.04 8.51 8.92
N ALA A 53 3.61 9.69 8.72
CA ALA A 53 4.74 10.20 9.50
C ALA A 53 5.93 9.21 9.64
N GLY A 54 6.13 8.32 8.64
CA GLY A 54 7.19 7.30 8.64
C GLY A 54 6.85 6.01 9.38
N VAL A 55 5.64 5.89 9.93
CA VAL A 55 5.14 4.68 10.61
C VAL A 55 4.21 3.92 9.67
N VAL A 56 4.34 2.60 9.60
CA VAL A 56 3.43 1.75 8.82
C VAL A 56 2.07 1.70 9.50
N ILE A 57 1.06 2.21 8.81
CA ILE A 57 -0.33 2.29 9.28
C ILE A 57 -1.28 1.39 8.50
N GLY A 58 -0.77 0.65 7.51
CA GLY A 58 -1.60 -0.13 6.63
C GLY A 58 -0.81 -0.74 5.48
N ARG A 59 -1.52 -1.38 4.55
CA ARG A 59 -0.95 -1.98 3.33
C ARG A 59 -1.88 -1.83 2.15
N VAL A 60 -1.28 -1.87 0.96
CA VAL A 60 -2.01 -1.97 -0.30
C VAL A 60 -2.63 -3.36 -0.40
N GLN A 61 -3.95 -3.43 -0.41
CA GLN A 61 -4.71 -4.66 -0.56
C GLN A 61 -4.82 -5.06 -2.03
N LYS A 62 -5.04 -4.10 -2.94
CA LYS A 62 -5.25 -4.35 -4.37
C LYS A 62 -4.77 -3.20 -5.23
N VAL A 63 -4.32 -3.52 -6.44
CA VAL A 63 -4.01 -2.54 -7.50
C VAL A 63 -4.86 -2.87 -8.72
N GLU A 64 -5.62 -1.91 -9.21
CA GLU A 64 -6.53 -2.07 -10.36
C GLU A 64 -6.27 -1.01 -11.42
N LEU A 65 -6.36 -1.39 -12.69
CA LEU A 65 -6.41 -0.43 -13.80
C LEU A 65 -7.86 0.04 -13.98
N VAL A 66 -8.07 1.35 -13.98
CA VAL A 66 -9.36 2.02 -14.16
C VAL A 66 -9.26 2.96 -15.36
N ASP A 67 -10.33 3.06 -16.15
CA ASP A 67 -10.42 3.90 -17.35
C ASP A 67 -9.34 3.67 -18.42
N SER A 68 -8.59 2.56 -18.29
CA SER A 68 -7.45 2.18 -19.13
C SER A 68 -6.21 3.09 -19.05
N ASP A 69 -6.20 4.08 -18.15
CA ASP A 69 -5.09 5.04 -18.01
C ASP A 69 -4.73 5.41 -16.57
N LYS A 70 -5.51 4.96 -15.58
CA LYS A 70 -5.29 5.25 -14.15
C LYS A 70 -5.14 3.99 -13.33
N ALA A 71 -4.33 4.08 -12.28
CA ALA A 71 -4.17 3.02 -11.29
C ALA A 71 -4.94 3.36 -10.02
N ARG A 72 -5.94 2.55 -9.69
CA ARG A 72 -6.69 2.64 -8.44
C ARG A 72 -6.12 1.65 -7.44
N LEU A 73 -5.74 2.16 -6.28
CA LEU A 73 -5.19 1.41 -5.17
C LEU A 73 -6.24 1.27 -4.06
N VAL A 74 -6.49 0.03 -3.64
CA VAL A 74 -7.30 -0.26 -2.44
C VAL A 74 -6.34 -0.39 -1.26
N LEU A 75 -6.47 0.50 -0.29
CA LEU A 75 -5.61 0.63 0.86
C LEU A 75 -6.33 0.09 2.10
N GLN A 76 -5.72 -0.87 2.79
CA GLN A 76 -6.17 -1.33 4.10
C GLN A 76 -5.45 -0.52 5.17
N ILE A 77 -6.19 0.24 5.97
CA ILE A 77 -5.67 1.02 7.10
C ILE A 77 -5.96 0.27 8.40
N HIS A 78 -5.00 0.24 9.30
CA HIS A 78 -5.12 -0.39 10.62
C HIS A 78 -6.16 0.32 11.49
N GLU A 79 -6.82 -0.45 12.36
CA GLU A 79 -7.74 0.10 13.35
C GLU A 79 -7.07 1.13 14.28
N GLY A 80 -7.78 2.22 14.60
CA GLY A 80 -7.29 3.30 15.46
C GLY A 80 -6.57 4.44 14.74
N VAL A 81 -6.24 4.29 13.45
CA VAL A 81 -5.69 5.37 12.63
C VAL A 81 -6.83 6.16 11.99
N ARG A 82 -6.87 7.47 12.20
CA ARG A 82 -7.82 8.38 11.54
C ARG A 82 -7.08 9.30 10.59
N LEU A 83 -7.65 9.50 9.41
CA LEU A 83 -7.09 10.31 8.34
C LEU A 83 -8.10 11.40 8.01
N THR A 84 -7.65 12.65 7.90
CA THR A 84 -8.51 13.79 7.57
C THR A 84 -9.04 13.67 6.14
N THR A 85 -10.16 14.33 5.85
CA THR A 85 -10.76 14.38 4.50
C THR A 85 -9.82 15.01 3.47
N ASP A 86 -9.07 16.03 3.87
CA ASP A 86 -8.03 16.68 3.06
C ASP A 86 -6.66 15.98 3.12
N ALA A 87 -6.60 14.73 3.59
CA ALA A 87 -5.35 13.98 3.58
C ALA A 87 -4.89 13.71 2.14
N VAL A 88 -3.58 13.77 1.92
CA VAL A 88 -2.98 13.54 0.60
C VAL A 88 -2.32 12.16 0.57
N ALA A 89 -2.69 11.34 -0.42
CA ALA A 89 -2.03 10.07 -0.68
C ALA A 89 -0.96 10.23 -1.77
N SER A 90 0.29 9.91 -1.45
CA SER A 90 1.42 10.13 -2.37
C SER A 90 2.24 8.86 -2.55
N ILE A 91 2.65 8.56 -3.79
CA ILE A 91 3.58 7.44 -4.03
C ILE A 91 5.02 7.92 -3.85
N ARG A 92 5.77 7.20 -3.02
CA ARG A 92 7.17 7.49 -2.71
C ARG A 92 8.02 6.23 -2.78
N THR A 93 9.32 6.40 -2.93
CA THR A 93 10.31 5.32 -2.98
C THR A 93 11.09 5.30 -1.67
N LYS A 94 11.29 4.11 -1.09
CA LYS A 94 12.16 3.97 0.09
C LYS A 94 13.62 4.21 -0.32
N GLY A 95 14.15 5.41 -0.07
CA GLY A 95 15.47 5.78 -0.57
C GLY A 95 15.49 5.93 -2.10
N ILE A 96 16.64 5.66 -2.72
CA ILE A 96 16.85 5.90 -4.16
C ILE A 96 16.38 4.72 -5.03
N ILE A 97 16.55 3.48 -4.56
CA ILE A 97 16.33 2.24 -5.34
C ILE A 97 15.39 1.26 -4.59
N GLY A 98 14.79 1.70 -3.49
CA GLY A 98 13.93 0.82 -2.70
C GLY A 98 12.59 0.56 -3.36
N GLU A 99 11.80 -0.24 -2.66
CA GLU A 99 10.41 -0.46 -3.03
C GLU A 99 9.57 0.82 -2.90
N ARG A 100 8.53 0.91 -3.72
CA ARG A 100 7.55 1.99 -3.62
C ARG A 100 6.51 1.69 -2.53
N PHE A 101 6.10 2.74 -1.85
CA PHE A 101 5.12 2.72 -0.79
C PHE A 101 4.18 3.93 -0.91
N VAL A 102 3.02 3.84 -0.29
CA VAL A 102 2.06 4.94 -0.23
C VAL A 102 2.33 5.73 1.05
N ARG A 103 2.61 7.02 0.91
CA ARG A 103 2.74 7.96 2.03
C ARG A 103 1.44 8.74 2.16
N ILE A 104 0.86 8.74 3.34
CA ILE A 104 -0.26 9.60 3.70
C ILE A 104 0.27 10.80 4.48
N SER A 105 -0.15 11.99 4.07
CA SER A 105 0.07 13.25 4.80
C SER A 105 -1.28 13.74 5.30
N GLN A 106 -1.40 14.01 6.61
CA GLN A 106 -2.61 14.61 7.15
C GLN A 106 -2.70 16.07 6.74
N GLY A 107 -3.91 16.52 6.46
CA GLY A 107 -4.23 17.92 6.32
C GLY A 107 -4.72 18.52 7.64
N ALA A 108 -5.50 19.59 7.53
CA ALA A 108 -5.97 20.41 8.65
C ALA A 108 -7.48 20.34 8.87
N ASP A 109 -8.21 19.54 8.10
CA ASP A 109 -9.65 19.35 8.28
C ASP A 109 -9.99 18.72 9.65
N GLU A 110 -11.18 19.07 10.15
CA GLU A 110 -11.73 18.50 11.38
C GLU A 110 -12.51 17.20 11.13
N GLU A 111 -12.82 16.91 9.87
CA GLU A 111 -13.53 15.71 9.43
C GLU A 111 -12.54 14.60 9.03
N TYR A 112 -13.01 13.36 9.15
CA TYR A 112 -12.21 12.17 8.87
C TYR A 112 -12.84 11.32 7.77
N LEU A 113 -12.00 10.72 6.94
CA LEU A 113 -12.40 9.75 5.93
C LEU A 113 -13.09 8.53 6.60
N GLN A 114 -14.20 8.12 6.01
CA GLN A 114 -14.98 6.96 6.41
C GLN A 114 -14.54 5.69 5.68
N PRO A 115 -14.88 4.50 6.20
CA PRO A 115 -14.64 3.25 5.50
C PRO A 115 -15.27 3.24 4.10
N GLY A 116 -14.44 3.04 3.08
CA GLY A 116 -14.84 3.01 1.67
C GLY A 116 -14.60 4.32 0.92
N ASP A 117 -14.23 5.40 1.61
CA ASP A 117 -13.99 6.69 0.98
C ASP A 117 -12.76 6.68 0.07
N GLU A 118 -12.74 7.64 -0.85
CA GLU A 118 -11.64 7.90 -1.76
C GLU A 118 -10.88 9.15 -1.32
N PHE A 119 -9.54 9.13 -1.47
CA PHE A 119 -8.72 10.32 -1.27
C PHE A 119 -8.99 11.33 -2.38
N ASP A 120 -9.33 12.56 -2.00
CA ASP A 120 -9.56 13.66 -2.94
C ASP A 120 -8.27 14.10 -3.65
N GLU A 121 -7.15 14.11 -2.93
CA GLU A 121 -5.85 14.49 -3.46
C GLU A 121 -4.85 13.32 -3.50
N THR A 122 -4.33 13.07 -4.71
CA THR A 122 -3.32 12.04 -4.96
C THR A 122 -2.12 12.60 -5.70
N GLU A 123 -0.93 12.15 -5.30
CA GLU A 123 0.32 12.47 -5.98
C GLU A 123 0.98 11.20 -6.52
N SER A 124 1.03 11.10 -7.85
CA SER A 124 1.65 9.98 -8.56
C SER A 124 3.16 9.90 -8.33
N ALA A 125 3.70 8.72 -8.63
CA ALA A 125 5.13 8.47 -8.61
C ALA A 125 5.90 9.46 -9.50
N ILE A 126 6.93 10.10 -8.96
CA ILE A 126 7.90 10.83 -9.79
C ILE A 126 8.90 9.83 -10.35
N ASN A 127 9.15 9.92 -11.67
CA ASN A 127 10.20 9.17 -12.34
C ASN A 127 11.44 10.05 -12.55
N ILE A 128 12.64 9.53 -12.28
CA ILE A 128 13.88 10.31 -12.39
C ILE A 128 14.13 10.65 -13.86
N GLU A 129 13.81 9.73 -14.75
CA GLU A 129 13.84 9.87 -16.20
C GLU A 129 13.02 11.08 -16.65
N ASP A 130 11.82 11.27 -16.09
CA ASP A 130 10.95 12.40 -16.41
C ASP A 130 11.54 13.73 -15.90
N LEU A 131 12.17 13.72 -14.72
CA LEU A 131 12.85 14.91 -14.18
C LEU A 131 14.07 15.29 -15.03
N VAL A 132 14.89 14.32 -15.43
CA VAL A 132 16.08 14.54 -16.26
C VAL A 132 15.66 15.04 -17.63
N SER A 133 14.66 14.40 -18.24
CA SER A 133 14.06 14.84 -19.50
C SER A 133 13.56 16.29 -19.39
N LYS A 134 12.75 16.60 -18.37
CA LYS A 134 12.26 17.97 -18.13
C LYS A 134 13.40 18.97 -18.01
N TYR A 135 14.50 18.65 -17.32
CA TYR A 135 15.63 19.55 -17.19
C TYR A 135 16.41 19.75 -18.51
N ILE A 136 16.67 18.68 -19.26
CA ILE A 136 17.39 18.73 -20.55
C ILE A 136 16.57 19.50 -21.60
N PHE A 137 15.25 19.31 -21.64
CA PHE A 137 14.38 19.91 -22.65
C PHE A 137 13.79 21.27 -22.24
N SER A 138 13.73 21.62 -20.95
CA SER A 138 13.29 22.95 -20.47
C SER A 138 14.36 24.04 -20.64
N GLY A 139 15.58 23.68 -21.06
CA GLY A 139 16.67 24.62 -21.36
C GLY A 139 16.63 25.23 -22.78
N LYS A 140 15.51 25.11 -23.49
CA LYS A 140 15.26 25.75 -24.79
C LYS A 140 14.06 26.68 -24.75
#